data_AF-A0A6M0CAW9-F1
#
_entry.id   AF-A0A6M0CAW9-F1
#
_cell.length_a   1.000
_cell.length_b   1.000
_cell.length_c   1.000
_cell.angle_alpha   90.00
_cell.angle_beta   90.00
_cell.angle_gamma   90.00
#
_symmetry.space_group_name_H-M   'P 1'
#
loop_
_entity.id
_entity.type
_entity.pdbx_description
1 polymer ?
#
loop_
_entity_poly.entity_id
_entity_poly.type
_entity_poly.pdbx_seq_one_letter_code
_entity_poly.pdbx_strand_id
1 'polypeptide(L)' 'MAIGYLAFVLHAHLPFVRHPESDYVLEEEWLFEAITETYVPLIQMFEGLKRDGVDFKITMSLTPPLVSMLRDPLLQ' A
#
# COMPACT_ATOMS: atom_id res chain seq x y z
N MET A 1 14.65 -30.97 0.88
CA MET A 1 15.16 -29.96 1.82
C MET A 1 15.06 -28.60 1.17
N ALA A 2 14.65 -27.56 1.90
CA ALA A 2 14.68 -26.20 1.38
C ALA A 2 16.15 -25.74 1.23
N ILE A 3 16.46 -25.03 0.14
CA ILE A 3 17.80 -24.50 -0.15
C ILE A 3 18.12 -23.30 0.77
N GLY A 4 17.08 -22.66 1.32
CA GLY A 4 17.14 -21.53 2.24
C GLY A 4 15.74 -20.92 2.41
N TYR A 5 15.67 -19.79 3.11
CA TYR A 5 14.43 -19.00 3.25
C TYR A 5 14.64 -17.60 2.68
N LEU A 6 13.62 -17.07 2.01
CA LEU A 6 13.56 -15.70 1.52
C LEU A 6 12.38 -14.99 2.19
N ALA A 7 12.60 -13.77 2.65
CA ALA A 7 11.56 -12.94 3.25
C ALA A 7 11.58 -11.54 2.62
N PHE A 8 10.52 -11.22 1.87
CA PHE A 8 10.24 -9.84 1.49
C PHE A 8 9.49 -9.13 2.63
N VAL A 9 10.01 -7.99 3.05
CA VAL A 9 9.39 -7.10 4.04
C VAL A 9 9.19 -5.73 3.40
N LEU A 10 7.95 -5.44 3.03
CA LEU A 10 7.58 -4.19 2.35
C LEU A 10 7.14 -3.16 3.40
N HIS A 11 7.80 -2.00 3.43
CA HIS A 11 7.46 -0.91 4.33
C HIS A 11 6.65 0.16 3.61
N ALA A 12 5.35 0.23 3.86
CA ALA A 12 4.46 1.25 3.32
C ALA A 12 4.29 2.39 4.33
N HIS A 13 4.75 3.57 3.93
CA HIS A 13 4.73 4.77 4.73
C HIS A 13 4.44 5.99 3.87
N LEU A 14 3.65 6.90 4.44
CA LEU A 14 3.44 8.24 3.93
C LEU A 14 3.21 9.15 5.16
N PRO A 15 3.77 10.38 5.20
CA PRO A 15 3.44 11.33 6.25
C PRO A 15 1.95 11.68 6.23
N PHE A 16 1.40 12.21 7.32
CA PHE A 16 -0.02 12.55 7.35
C PHE A 16 -0.28 13.81 6.52
N VAL A 17 -1.00 13.64 5.41
CA VAL A 17 -1.35 14.67 4.42
C VAL A 17 -2.87 14.72 4.31
N ARG A 18 -3.47 15.79 4.84
CA ARG A 18 -4.92 15.98 4.87
C ARG A 18 -5.23 17.45 5.07
N HIS A 19 -5.78 18.08 4.05
CA HIS A 19 -5.94 19.53 3.96
C HIS A 19 -7.38 19.91 3.59
N PRO A 20 -8.35 19.79 4.53
CA PRO A 20 -9.75 20.13 4.28
C PRO A 20 -9.99 21.60 3.88
N GLU A 21 -9.02 22.47 4.11
CA GLU A 21 -9.06 23.90 3.80
C GLU A 21 -8.76 24.26 2.35
N SER A 22 -8.25 23.33 1.54
CA SER A 22 -7.85 23.58 0.15
C SER A 22 -8.46 22.55 -0.79
N ASP A 23 -8.97 23.01 -1.93
CA ASP A 23 -9.50 22.13 -2.97
C ASP A 23 -8.39 21.37 -3.73
N TYR A 24 -7.13 21.79 -3.58
CA TYR A 24 -5.97 21.16 -4.22
C TYR A 24 -4.74 21.23 -3.34
N VAL A 25 -4.10 20.08 -3.09
CA VAL A 25 -2.84 19.97 -2.36
C VAL A 25 -1.95 18.89 -2.98
N LEU A 26 -0.73 19.28 -3.37
CA LEU A 26 0.25 18.42 -4.03
C LEU A 26 0.62 17.20 -3.17
N GLU A 27 0.68 17.37 -1.86
CA GLU A 27 1.02 16.32 -0.91
C GLU A 27 -0.04 15.21 -0.83
N GLU A 28 -1.32 15.52 -1.09
CA GLU A 28 -2.38 14.51 -1.17
C GLU A 28 -2.26 13.67 -2.44
N GLU A 29 -1.68 14.21 -3.52
CA GLU A 29 -1.39 13.45 -4.75
C GLU A 29 -0.48 12.26 -4.47
N TRP A 30 0.48 12.38 -3.55
CA TRP A 30 1.34 11.25 -3.17
C TRP A 30 0.55 10.05 -2.65
N LEU A 31 -0.54 10.29 -1.91
CA LEU A 31 -1.40 9.20 -1.43
C LEU A 31 -2.11 8.53 -2.60
N PHE A 32 -2.64 9.31 -3.54
CA PHE A 32 -3.33 8.79 -4.72
C PHE A 32 -2.39 8.04 -5.66
N GLU A 33 -1.19 8.56 -5.91
CA GLU A 33 -0.12 7.87 -6.65
C GLU A 33 0.27 6.56 -5.95
N ALA A 34 0.48 6.57 -4.63
CA ALA A 34 0.79 5.35 -3.88
C ALA A 34 -0.34 4.31 -3.98
N ILE A 35 -1.61 4.71 -3.93
CA ILE A 35 -2.76 3.81 -4.10
C ILE A 35 -2.77 3.23 -5.52
N THR A 36 -2.71 4.08 -6.54
CA THR A 36 -2.93 3.70 -7.94
C THR A 36 -1.74 2.98 -8.56
N GLU A 37 -0.52 3.37 -8.20
CA GLU A 37 0.71 2.86 -8.82
C GLU A 37 1.40 1.78 -7.97
N THR A 38 1.07 1.66 -6.68
CA THR A 38 1.70 0.67 -5.78
C THR A 38 0.70 -0.27 -5.13
N TYR A 39 -0.24 0.23 -4.31
CA TYR A 39 -1.04 -0.64 -3.44
C TYR A 39 -2.06 -1.48 -4.23
N VAL A 40 -2.81 -0.86 -5.16
CA VAL A 40 -3.74 -1.59 -6.02
C VAL A 40 -3.02 -2.59 -6.92
N PRO A 41 -1.92 -2.22 -7.63
CA PRO A 41 -1.13 -3.19 -8.40
C PRO A 41 -0.59 -4.35 -7.57
N LEU A 42 -0.11 -4.11 -6.33
CA LEU A 42 0.35 -5.18 -5.44
C LEU A 42 -0.79 -6.14 -5.08
N ILE A 43 -1.98 -5.63 -4.74
CA ILE A 43 -3.15 -6.46 -4.45
C ILE A 43 -3.51 -7.31 -5.66
N GLN A 44 -3.59 -6.72 -6.86
CA GLN A 44 -3.89 -7.44 -8.10
C GLN A 44 -2.87 -8.54 -8.39
N MET A 45 -1.58 -8.27 -8.16
CA MET A 45 -0.52 -9.27 -8.29
C MET A 45 -0.69 -10.41 -7.29
N PHE A 46 -0.97 -10.11 -6.01
CA PHE A 46 -1.19 -11.13 -4.98
C PHE A 46 -2.41 -12.00 -5.28
N GLU A 47 -3.51 -11.40 -5.76
CA GLU A 47 -4.68 -12.13 -6.22
C GLU A 47 -4.36 -13.03 -7.41
N GLY A 48 -3.53 -12.55 -8.34
CA GLY A 48 -3.02 -13.35 -9.45
C GLY A 48 -2.23 -14.57 -9.00
N LEU A 49 -1.23 -14.37 -8.12
CA LEU A 49 -0.43 -15.46 -7.56
C LEU A 49 -1.30 -16.49 -6.82
N LYS A 50 -2.29 -16.02 -6.05
CA LYS A 50 -3.24 -16.89 -5.35
C LYS A 50 -4.10 -17.70 -6.33
N ARG A 51 -4.63 -17.07 -7.37
CA ARG A 51 -5.43 -17.74 -8.43
C ARG A 51 -4.61 -18.80 -9.15
N ASP A 52 -3.34 -18.53 -9.39
CA ASP A 52 -2.45 -19.43 -10.13
C ASP A 52 -1.84 -20.53 -9.22
N GLY A 53 -2.20 -20.56 -7.93
CA GLY A 53 -1.78 -21.58 -6.98
C GLY A 53 -0.31 -21.48 -6.54
N VAL A 54 0.31 -20.29 -6.66
CA VAL A 54 1.70 -20.06 -6.27
C VAL A 54 1.80 -19.95 -4.75
N ASP A 55 2.64 -20.78 -4.11
CA ASP A 55 2.94 -20.68 -2.68
C ASP A 55 3.96 -19.55 -2.43
N PHE A 56 3.45 -18.35 -2.12
CA PHE A 56 4.27 -17.18 -1.81
C PHE A 56 3.97 -16.63 -0.41
N LYS A 57 4.98 -15.99 0.20
CA LYS A 57 4.87 -15.33 1.50
C LYS A 57 5.50 -13.94 1.43
N ILE A 58 4.74 -12.93 1.83
CA ILE A 58 5.19 -11.53 1.89
C ILE A 58 4.76 -10.95 3.23
N THR A 59 5.64 -10.16 3.85
CA THR A 59 5.32 -9.35 5.01
C THR A 59 5.20 -7.90 4.57
N MET A 60 4.16 -7.20 5.02
CA MET A 60 3.98 -5.78 4.73
C MET A 60 3.65 -5.04 6.03
N SER A 61 4.37 -3.96 6.30
CA SER A 61 4.07 -3.04 7.39
C SER A 61 3.39 -1.80 6.82
N LEU A 62 2.28 -1.38 7.43
CA LEU A 62 1.61 -0.12 7.11
C LEU A 62 1.69 0.79 8.33
N THR A 63 2.19 2.00 8.15
CA THR A 63 2.33 2.94 9.27
C THR A 63 0.98 3.49 9.74
N PRO A 64 0.80 3.79 11.05
CA PRO A 64 -0.47 4.32 11.56
C PRO A 64 -0.99 5.58 10.84
N PRO A 65 -0.15 6.56 10.44
CA PRO A 65 -0.60 7.70 9.64
C PRO A 65 -1.20 7.28 8.29
N LEU A 66 -0.51 6.41 7.55
CA LEU A 66 -0.98 5.89 6.26
C LEU A 66 -2.33 5.18 6.39
N VAL A 67 -2.46 4.28 7.36
CA VAL A 67 -3.72 3.54 7.58
C VAL A 67 -4.86 4.48 7.95
N SER A 68 -4.57 5.56 8.69
CA SER A 68 -5.56 6.57 9.05
C SER A 68 -6.07 7.30 7.81
N MET A 69 -5.17 7.71 6.91
CA MET A 69 -5.54 8.39 5.65
C MET A 69 -6.30 7.49 4.69
N LEU A 70 -5.89 6.23 4.52
CA LEU A 70 -6.60 5.25 3.67
C LEU A 70 -8.05 5.00 4.10
N ARG A 71 -8.41 5.35 5.34
CA ARG A 71 -9.75 5.20 5.91
C ARG A 71 -10.52 6.52 6.01
N ASP A 72 -9.91 7.63 5.63
CA ASP A 72 -10.53 8.95 5.74
C ASP A 72 -11.46 9.20 4.53
N PRO A 73 -12.77 9.44 4.74
CA PRO A 73 -13.70 9.69 3.63
C PRO A 73 -13.39 10.95 2.81
N LEU A 74 -12.61 11.89 3.35
CA LEU A 74 -12.16 13.06 2.59
C LEU A 74 -11.08 12.69 1.55
N LEU A 75 -10.38 11.58 1.76
CA LEU A 75 -9.25 11.10 0.95
C LEU A 75 -9.61 9.84 0.13
N GLN A 76 -10.91 9.58 -0.11
CA GLN A 76 -11.45 8.43 -0.86
C GLN A 76 -12.33 8.89 -2.03
#